data_AF-A0A962QKN8-F1
#
_entry.id   AF-A0A962QKN8-F1
#
_cell.length_a   1.000
_cell.length_b   1.000
_cell.length_c   1.000
_cell.angle_alpha   90.00
_cell.angle_beta   90.00
_cell.angle_gamma   90.00
#
_symmetry.space_group_name_H-M   'P 1'
#
loop_
_entity.id
_entity.type
_entity.pdbx_description
1 polymer ?
#
loop_
_entity_poly.entity_id
_entity_poly.type
_entity_poly.pdbx_seq_one_letter_code
_entity_poly.pdbx_strand_id
1 'polypeptide(L)'
;MALRIKSRWHDDEADRSLDEIAGALAFISWRIAKDKAINLHGQDFVYDGDEQRFAVIVEYLIFQLQIIDRLALLRFDMSGDDRRKLVVTVAKHLAGHLHDNSVDIFGPGDHVGPFIATLNARGAEYAELNYAEDGPSYPFMRHLGYEIQQIMGPSHQNRWVIDQVMDRDGPDIDREIRRAMDNLFD
;
A
#
# COMPACT_ATOMS: atom_id res chain seq x y z
N MET A 1 -3.01 -0.67 18.91
CA MET A 1 -4.35 -0.05 19.04
C MET A 1 -4.98 -0.09 17.65
N ALA A 2 -6.25 -0.48 17.48
CA ALA A 2 -6.81 -0.66 16.14
C ALA A 2 -6.86 0.68 15.37
N LEU A 3 -6.28 0.72 14.16
CA LEU A 3 -6.30 1.89 13.29
C LEU A 3 -7.74 2.23 12.91
N ARG A 4 -8.19 3.44 13.23
CA ARG A 4 -9.50 3.94 12.78
C ARG A 4 -9.37 4.58 11.39
N ILE A 5 -9.85 3.89 10.38
CA ILE A 5 -9.95 4.39 9.00
C ILE A 5 -11.33 5.03 8.79
N LYS A 6 -11.34 6.25 8.23
CA LYS A 6 -12.56 6.90 7.75
C LYS A 6 -12.55 6.75 6.23
N SER A 7 -13.41 5.87 5.72
CA SER A 7 -13.49 5.54 4.29
C SER A 7 -14.87 5.82 3.69
N ARG A 8 -15.75 6.50 4.43
CA ARG A 8 -17.06 6.95 3.93
C ARG A 8 -17.06 8.44 3.72
N TRP A 9 -17.78 8.86 2.68
CA TRP A 9 -18.10 10.26 2.45
C TRP A 9 -19.02 10.79 3.56
N HIS A 10 -19.00 12.10 3.75
CA HIS A 10 -19.94 12.77 4.64
C HIS A 10 -21.25 13.09 3.92
N ASP A 11 -21.19 13.23 2.59
CA ASP A 11 -22.31 13.54 1.72
C ASP A 11 -22.38 12.44 0.66
N ASP A 12 -23.33 11.52 0.85
CA ASP A 12 -23.49 10.30 0.06
C ASP A 12 -24.20 10.57 -1.28
N GLU A 13 -24.80 11.76 -1.47
CA GLU A 13 -25.54 12.11 -2.70
C GLU A 13 -24.68 12.84 -3.75
N ALA A 14 -23.47 13.25 -3.38
CA ALA A 14 -22.58 13.99 -4.27
C ALA A 14 -21.76 13.04 -5.17
N ASP A 15 -21.87 13.24 -6.48
CA ASP A 15 -21.02 12.57 -7.48
C ASP A 15 -19.55 12.83 -7.18
N ARG A 16 -18.75 11.75 -7.12
CA ARG A 16 -17.31 11.82 -6.85
C ARG A 16 -16.52 11.62 -8.12
N SER A 17 -15.57 12.53 -8.35
CA SER A 17 -14.59 12.34 -9.41
C SER A 17 -13.60 11.22 -9.04
N LEU A 18 -13.03 10.57 -10.06
CA LEU A 18 -11.95 9.60 -9.85
C LEU A 18 -10.72 10.22 -9.15
N ASP A 19 -10.53 11.53 -9.27
CA ASP A 19 -9.43 12.25 -8.59
C ASP A 19 -9.68 12.32 -7.08
N GLU A 20 -10.90 12.69 -6.66
CA GLU A 20 -11.28 12.69 -5.24
C GLU A 20 -11.20 11.30 -4.63
N ILE A 21 -11.68 10.27 -5.33
CA ILE A 21 -11.58 8.87 -4.89
C ILE A 21 -10.12 8.45 -4.79
N ALA A 22 -9.29 8.77 -5.78
CA ALA A 22 -7.88 8.45 -5.78
C ALA A 22 -7.13 9.13 -4.62
N GLY A 23 -7.41 10.40 -4.34
CA GLY A 23 -6.86 11.13 -3.20
C GLY A 23 -7.25 10.49 -1.86
N ALA A 24 -8.51 10.09 -1.70
CA ALA A 24 -8.96 9.38 -0.51
C ALA A 24 -8.29 8.00 -0.34
N LEU A 25 -8.19 7.22 -1.42
CA LEU A 25 -7.50 5.91 -1.41
C LEU A 25 -6.01 6.05 -1.08
N ALA A 26 -5.33 7.05 -1.62
CA ALA A 26 -3.92 7.30 -1.35
C ALA A 26 -3.70 7.71 0.12
N PHE A 27 -4.55 8.58 0.66
CA PHE A 27 -4.48 8.97 2.07
C PHE A 27 -4.74 7.79 3.01
N ILE A 28 -5.74 6.95 2.72
CA ILE A 28 -6.03 5.73 3.47
C ILE A 28 -4.83 4.78 3.40
N SER A 29 -4.29 4.55 2.20
CA SER A 29 -3.15 3.66 1.99
C SER A 29 -1.91 4.11 2.75
N TRP A 30 -1.64 5.42 2.79
CA TRP A 30 -0.57 6.02 3.60
C TRP A 30 -0.76 5.72 5.09
N ARG A 31 -1.97 5.91 5.61
CA ARG A 31 -2.26 5.66 7.02
C ARG A 31 -2.11 4.19 7.39
N ILE A 32 -2.56 3.28 6.54
CA ILE A 32 -2.38 1.83 6.72
C ILE A 32 -0.89 1.49 6.72
N ALA A 33 -0.13 1.87 5.69
CA ALA A 33 1.29 1.55 5.59
C ALA A 33 2.10 2.07 6.78
N LYS A 34 1.83 3.32 7.21
CA LYS A 34 2.45 3.91 8.40
C LYS A 34 2.11 3.13 9.67
N ASP A 35 0.85 2.73 9.85
CA ASP A 35 0.41 1.93 11.00
C ASP A 35 1.11 0.56 11.01
N LYS A 36 1.23 -0.10 9.85
CA LYS A 36 1.95 -1.38 9.72
C LYS A 36 3.43 -1.25 10.07
N ALA A 37 4.11 -0.22 9.58
CA ALA A 37 5.50 0.04 9.98
C ALA A 37 5.63 0.36 11.48
N ILE A 38 4.67 1.06 12.09
CA ILE A 38 4.66 1.28 13.55
C ILE A 38 4.46 -0.05 14.30
N ASN A 39 3.53 -0.89 13.84
CA ASN A 39 3.18 -2.14 14.50
C ASN A 39 4.31 -3.16 14.45
N LEU A 40 5.03 -3.27 13.32
CA LEU A 40 6.23 -4.10 13.25
C LEU A 40 7.22 -3.72 14.34
N HIS A 41 7.50 -2.42 14.52
CA HIS A 41 8.37 -1.96 15.60
C HIS A 41 7.82 -2.29 17.00
N GLY A 42 6.51 -2.14 17.20
CA GLY A 42 5.83 -2.52 18.45
C GLY A 42 5.75 -4.02 18.69
N GLN A 43 6.11 -4.86 17.71
CA GLN A 43 6.15 -6.32 17.77
C GLN A 43 7.59 -6.84 17.83
N ASP A 44 8.53 -6.00 18.30
CA ASP A 44 9.95 -6.32 18.49
C ASP A 44 10.74 -6.58 17.19
N PHE A 45 10.19 -6.24 16.02
CA PHE A 45 10.98 -6.10 14.80
C PHE A 45 11.76 -4.78 14.83
N VAL A 46 13.02 -4.81 14.40
CA VAL A 46 13.92 -3.66 14.55
C VAL A 46 14.29 -3.10 13.19
N TYR A 47 14.11 -1.80 13.05
CA TYR A 47 14.67 -1.04 11.94
C TYR A 47 16.07 -0.53 12.30
N ASP A 48 16.99 -0.59 11.35
CA ASP A 48 18.34 -0.02 11.47
C ASP A 48 18.33 1.52 11.42
N GLY A 49 17.28 2.11 10.83
CA GLY A 49 17.10 3.55 10.70
C GLY A 49 15.78 3.93 10.02
N ASP A 50 15.50 5.23 9.94
CA ASP A 50 14.28 5.74 9.31
C ASP A 50 14.26 5.44 7.80
N GLU A 51 15.41 5.37 7.13
CA GLU A 51 15.51 4.98 5.72
C GLU A 51 14.96 3.57 5.48
N GLN A 52 15.33 2.61 6.33
CA GLN A 52 14.84 1.23 6.23
C GLN A 52 13.35 1.17 6.54
N ARG A 53 12.88 1.94 7.52
CA ARG A 53 11.45 2.03 7.85
C ARG A 53 10.63 2.60 6.68
N PHE A 54 11.11 3.66 6.03
CA PHE A 54 10.46 4.23 4.85
C PHE A 54 10.48 3.29 3.65
N ALA A 55 11.56 2.53 3.45
CA ALA A 55 11.58 1.49 2.42
C ALA A 55 10.50 0.41 2.66
N VAL A 56 10.26 0.01 3.91
CA VAL A 56 9.15 -0.89 4.26
C VAL A 56 7.77 -0.25 4.00
N ILE A 57 7.61 1.04 4.33
CA ILE A 57 6.37 1.79 3.99
C ILE A 57 6.14 1.76 2.47
N VAL A 58 7.18 1.98 1.66
CA VAL A 58 7.09 1.93 0.19
C VAL A 58 6.57 0.58 -0.31
N GLU A 59 7.07 -0.54 0.21
CA GLU A 59 6.59 -1.88 -0.18
C GLU A 59 5.10 -2.07 0.16
N TYR A 60 4.65 -1.63 1.35
CA TYR A 60 3.23 -1.66 1.69
C TYR A 60 2.38 -0.77 0.78
N LEU A 61 2.85 0.42 0.38
CA LEU A 61 2.12 1.31 -0.52
C LEU A 61 1.96 0.69 -1.91
N ILE A 62 3.03 0.09 -2.43
CA ILE A 62 3.01 -0.56 -3.74
C ILE A 62 2.06 -1.75 -3.71
N PHE A 63 2.13 -2.59 -2.68
CA PHE A 63 1.20 -3.71 -2.50
C PHE A 63 -0.26 -3.27 -2.47
N GLN A 64 -0.58 -2.21 -1.74
CA GLN A 64 -1.92 -1.63 -1.70
C GLN A 64 -2.38 -1.13 -3.07
N LEU A 65 -1.50 -0.49 -3.84
CA LEU A 65 -1.81 -0.05 -5.19
C LEU A 65 -2.12 -1.22 -6.13
N GLN A 66 -1.42 -2.35 -5.99
CA GLN A 66 -1.72 -3.56 -6.76
C GLN A 66 -3.09 -4.12 -6.39
N ILE A 67 -3.45 -4.13 -5.11
CA ILE A 67 -4.79 -4.53 -4.65
C ILE A 67 -5.87 -3.61 -5.26
N ILE A 68 -5.65 -2.30 -5.23
CA ILE A 68 -6.57 -1.31 -5.82
C ILE A 68 -6.77 -1.57 -7.32
N ASP A 69 -5.71 -1.81 -8.09
CA ASP A 69 -5.79 -2.11 -9.52
C ASP A 69 -6.63 -3.37 -9.79
N ARG A 70 -6.41 -4.45 -9.01
CA ARG A 70 -7.13 -5.71 -9.17
C ARG A 70 -8.60 -5.60 -8.76
N LEU A 71 -8.90 -4.87 -7.70
CA LEU A 71 -10.28 -4.62 -7.27
C LEU A 71 -11.04 -3.72 -8.26
N ALA A 72 -10.40 -2.67 -8.78
CA ALA A 72 -10.99 -1.82 -9.81
C ALA A 72 -11.46 -2.64 -11.03
N LEU A 73 -10.67 -3.64 -11.44
CA LEU A 73 -11.05 -4.58 -12.48
C LEU A 73 -12.13 -5.58 -12.03
N LEU A 74 -11.85 -6.35 -10.97
CA LEU A 74 -12.65 -7.53 -10.62
C LEU A 74 -13.96 -7.21 -9.91
N ARG A 75 -14.01 -6.11 -9.17
CA ARG A 75 -15.11 -5.78 -8.27
C ARG A 75 -15.98 -4.63 -8.76
N PHE A 76 -15.37 -3.66 -9.45
CA PHE A 76 -16.07 -2.48 -9.97
C PHE A 76 -16.23 -2.49 -11.49
N ASP A 77 -15.78 -3.57 -12.16
CA ASP A 77 -15.85 -3.74 -13.62
C ASP A 77 -15.39 -2.49 -14.40
N MET A 78 -14.37 -1.80 -13.87
CA MET A 78 -13.93 -0.54 -14.45
C MET A 78 -13.35 -0.76 -15.85
N SER A 79 -13.69 0.14 -16.76
CA SER A 79 -13.08 0.18 -18.08
C SER A 79 -11.55 0.27 -17.98
N GLY A 80 -10.84 -0.23 -19.00
CA GLY A 80 -9.37 -0.18 -19.01
C GLY A 80 -8.81 1.25 -18.90
N ASP A 81 -9.54 2.25 -19.40
CA ASP A 81 -9.13 3.66 -19.34
C ASP A 81 -9.39 4.28 -17.97
N ASP A 82 -10.57 4.06 -17.37
CA ASP A 82 -10.89 4.56 -16.03
C ASP A 82 -10.02 3.90 -14.97
N ARG A 83 -9.80 2.59 -15.08
CA ARG A 83 -8.89 1.84 -14.22
C ARG A 83 -7.47 2.39 -14.28
N ARG A 84 -6.93 2.60 -15.50
CA ARG A 84 -5.60 3.19 -15.69
C ARG A 84 -5.54 4.59 -15.07
N LYS A 85 -6.57 5.41 -15.29
CA LYS A 85 -6.67 6.76 -14.72
C LYS A 85 -6.66 6.71 -13.20
N LEU A 86 -7.48 5.86 -12.58
CA LEU A 86 -7.53 5.66 -11.14
C LEU A 86 -6.15 5.28 -10.58
N VAL A 87 -5.54 4.21 -11.09
CA VAL A 87 -4.26 3.69 -10.59
C VAL A 87 -3.14 4.72 -10.72
N VAL A 88 -3.05 5.40 -11.86
CA VAL A 88 -2.04 6.46 -12.06
C VAL A 88 -2.26 7.63 -11.11
N THR A 89 -3.51 8.04 -10.88
CA THR A 89 -3.81 9.15 -9.96
C THR A 89 -3.53 8.75 -8.51
N VAL A 90 -3.89 7.53 -8.07
CA VAL A 90 -3.53 7.03 -6.74
C VAL A 90 -2.01 7.01 -6.57
N ALA A 91 -1.27 6.48 -7.55
CA ALA A 91 0.21 6.45 -7.50
C ALA A 91 0.83 7.84 -7.35
N LYS A 92 0.27 8.86 -8.02
CA LYS A 92 0.72 10.26 -7.90
C LYS A 92 0.47 10.82 -6.50
N HIS A 93 -0.71 10.61 -5.93
CA HIS A 93 -0.99 11.05 -4.56
C HIS A 93 -0.14 10.31 -3.52
N LEU A 94 0.11 9.02 -3.71
CA LEU A 94 1.03 8.25 -2.88
C LEU A 94 2.45 8.82 -2.92
N ALA A 95 2.95 9.14 -4.12
CA ALA A 95 4.25 9.78 -4.28
C ALA A 95 4.31 11.14 -3.57
N GLY A 96 3.24 11.94 -3.62
CA GLY A 96 3.12 13.19 -2.88
C GLY A 96 3.20 13.00 -1.37
N HIS A 97 2.38 12.09 -0.81
CA HIS A 97 2.41 11.78 0.62
C HIS A 97 3.78 11.28 1.08
N LEU A 98 4.41 10.38 0.31
CA LEU A 98 5.75 9.90 0.59
C LEU A 98 6.75 11.04 0.57
N HIS A 99 6.73 11.88 -0.47
CA HIS A 99 7.66 13.00 -0.61
C HIS A 99 7.55 13.98 0.56
N ASP A 100 6.34 14.42 0.89
CA ASP A 100 6.12 15.38 1.99
C ASP A 100 6.66 14.84 3.31
N ASN A 101 6.36 13.58 3.63
CA ASN A 101 6.85 12.94 4.86
C ASN A 101 8.35 12.67 4.82
N SER A 102 8.92 12.34 3.66
CA SER A 102 10.36 12.15 3.49
C SER A 102 11.13 13.46 3.62
N VAL A 103 10.59 14.59 3.14
CA VAL A 103 11.22 15.91 3.33
C VAL A 103 11.27 16.29 4.81
N ASP A 104 10.21 16.00 5.55
CA ASP A 104 10.16 16.29 7.00
C ASP A 104 11.21 15.49 7.80
N ILE A 105 11.53 14.25 7.37
CA ILE A 105 12.44 13.35 8.09
C ILE A 105 13.88 13.42 7.57
N PHE A 106 14.07 13.41 6.26
CA PHE A 106 15.39 13.32 5.61
C PHE A 106 15.86 14.66 5.03
N GLY A 107 15.02 15.69 5.03
CA GLY A 107 15.30 16.98 4.42
C GLY A 107 15.03 17.01 2.91
N PRO A 108 15.29 18.17 2.26
CA PRO A 108 15.03 18.37 0.84
C PRO A 108 15.82 17.38 -0.04
N GLY A 109 15.15 16.80 -1.04
CA GLY A 109 15.76 15.85 -1.96
C GLY A 109 14.74 15.24 -2.93
N ASP A 110 15.22 14.45 -3.88
CA ASP A 110 14.35 13.65 -4.74
C ASP A 110 13.94 12.35 -4.03
N HIS A 111 12.75 12.39 -3.45
CA HIS A 111 12.12 11.22 -2.82
C HIS A 111 11.07 10.55 -3.72
N VAL A 112 10.76 11.14 -4.88
CA VAL A 112 9.75 10.62 -5.81
C VAL A 112 10.38 9.69 -6.85
N GLY A 113 11.53 10.07 -7.41
CA GLY A 113 12.23 9.27 -8.42
C GLY A 113 12.50 7.83 -7.96
N PRO A 114 13.12 7.61 -6.78
CA PRO A 114 13.34 6.27 -6.25
C PRO A 114 12.05 5.48 -6.03
N PHE A 115 10.99 6.12 -5.54
CA PHE A 115 9.69 5.47 -5.35
C PHE A 115 9.09 4.98 -6.67
N ILE A 116 9.11 5.81 -7.71
CA ILE A 116 8.60 5.44 -9.04
C ILE A 116 9.43 4.30 -9.65
N ALA A 117 10.74 4.29 -9.45
CA ALA A 117 11.59 3.20 -9.90
C ALA A 117 11.21 1.87 -9.24
N THR A 118 11.04 1.84 -7.91
CA THR A 118 10.60 0.64 -7.18
C THR A 118 9.19 0.23 -7.60
N LEU A 119 8.26 1.19 -7.71
CA LEU A 119 6.90 0.93 -8.16
C LEU A 119 6.85 0.24 -9.53
N ASN A 120 7.66 0.69 -10.49
CA ASN A 120 7.70 0.10 -11.81
C ASN A 120 8.29 -1.33 -11.79
N ALA A 121 9.36 -1.55 -11.03
CA ALA A 121 9.95 -2.88 -10.88
C ALA A 121 8.95 -3.88 -10.27
N ARG A 122 8.34 -3.50 -9.14
CA ARG A 122 7.31 -4.30 -8.46
C ARG A 122 6.08 -4.50 -9.33
N GLY A 123 5.66 -3.49 -10.08
CA GLY A 123 4.53 -3.58 -10.99
C GLY A 123 4.70 -4.70 -12.02
N ALA A 124 5.91 -4.87 -12.55
CA ALA A 124 6.23 -5.98 -13.44
C ALA A 124 6.20 -7.34 -12.72
N GLU A 125 6.70 -7.41 -11.48
CA GLU A 125 6.71 -8.63 -10.68
C GLU A 125 5.28 -9.07 -10.29
N TYR A 126 4.45 -8.15 -9.78
CA TYR A 126 3.05 -8.41 -9.42
C TYR A 126 2.16 -8.70 -10.63
N ALA A 127 2.55 -8.32 -11.85
CA ALA A 127 1.81 -8.67 -13.07
C ALA A 127 1.76 -10.19 -13.30
N GLU A 128 2.77 -10.92 -12.83
CA GLU A 128 2.85 -12.38 -12.91
C GLU A 128 2.14 -13.10 -11.74
N LEU A 129 1.61 -12.34 -10.77
CA LEU A 129 1.01 -12.87 -9.55
C LEU A 129 -0.52 -12.71 -9.57
N ASN A 130 -1.22 -13.71 -9.03
CA ASN A 130 -2.67 -13.76 -9.10
C ASN A 130 -3.35 -13.08 -7.91
N TYR A 131 -4.49 -12.45 -8.18
CA TYR A 131 -5.44 -11.92 -7.21
C TYR A 131 -6.85 -12.29 -7.70
N ALA A 132 -7.64 -12.91 -6.85
CA ALA A 132 -8.97 -13.41 -7.16
C ALA A 132 -10.03 -12.80 -6.21
N GLU A 133 -11.29 -13.21 -6.39
CA GLU A 133 -12.41 -12.73 -5.58
C GLU A 133 -12.17 -12.90 -4.07
N ASP A 134 -11.55 -14.02 -3.69
CA ASP A 134 -11.26 -14.38 -2.30
C ASP A 134 -10.03 -13.69 -1.71
N GLY A 135 -9.15 -13.13 -2.54
CA GLY A 135 -7.92 -12.52 -2.02
C GLY A 135 -6.75 -12.46 -2.99
N PRO A 136 -5.65 -11.82 -2.55
CA PRO A 136 -4.34 -12.09 -3.12
C PRO A 136 -3.96 -13.56 -2.91
N SER A 137 -3.36 -14.16 -3.94
CA SER A 137 -2.84 -15.53 -3.84
C SER A 137 -1.65 -15.63 -2.87
N TYR A 138 -1.29 -16.84 -2.45
CA TYR A 138 -0.10 -17.06 -1.60
C TYR A 138 1.19 -16.46 -2.21
N PRO A 139 1.51 -16.66 -3.51
CA PRO A 139 2.66 -15.99 -4.13
C PRO A 139 2.61 -14.46 -4.05
N PHE A 140 1.42 -13.87 -4.20
CA PHE A 140 1.21 -12.43 -4.09
C PHE A 140 1.52 -11.92 -2.67
N MET A 141 1.02 -12.61 -1.63
CA MET A 141 1.35 -12.30 -0.23
C MET A 141 2.82 -12.53 0.09
N ARG A 142 3.38 -13.66 -0.39
CA ARG A 142 4.77 -14.02 -0.14
C ARG A 142 5.73 -13.03 -0.78
N HIS A 143 5.40 -12.47 -1.93
CA HIS A 143 6.24 -11.48 -2.58
C HIS A 143 6.41 -10.23 -1.70
N LEU A 144 5.32 -9.66 -1.16
CA LEU A 144 5.39 -8.56 -0.19
C LEU A 144 6.29 -8.92 1.01
N GLY A 145 6.03 -10.06 1.65
CA GLY A 145 6.79 -10.48 2.84
C GLY A 145 8.27 -10.71 2.53
N TYR A 146 8.58 -11.23 1.34
CA TYR A 146 9.96 -11.43 0.87
C TYR A 146 10.70 -10.11 0.67
N GLU A 147 10.09 -9.12 0.00
CA GLU A 147 10.73 -7.81 -0.21
C GLU A 147 10.98 -7.08 1.10
N ILE A 148 10.02 -7.11 2.04
CA ILE A 148 10.21 -6.56 3.38
C ILE A 148 11.32 -7.30 4.14
N GLN A 149 11.41 -8.63 4.02
CA GLN A 149 12.49 -9.41 4.61
C GLN A 149 13.88 -9.04 4.04
N GLN A 150 13.97 -8.76 2.73
CA GLN A 150 15.22 -8.29 2.12
C GLN A 150 15.63 -6.92 2.66
N ILE A 151 14.67 -6.01 2.84
CA ILE A 151 14.91 -4.67 3.39
C ILE A 151 15.37 -4.74 4.85
N MET A 152 14.69 -5.54 5.67
CA MET A 152 14.94 -5.62 7.12
C MET A 152 16.09 -6.56 7.50
N GLY A 153 16.58 -7.37 6.56
CA GLY A 153 17.73 -8.24 6.73
C GLY A 153 17.49 -9.46 7.65
N PRO A 154 18.49 -10.36 7.76
CA PRO A 154 18.33 -11.68 8.40
C PRO A 154 18.65 -11.67 9.91
N SER A 155 18.57 -10.51 10.58
CA SER A 155 18.89 -10.42 12.01
C SER A 155 17.99 -11.35 12.82
N HIS A 156 18.43 -11.80 14.01
CA HIS A 156 17.62 -12.70 14.83
C HIS A 156 16.25 -12.10 15.19
N GLN A 157 16.17 -10.77 15.29
CA GLN A 157 14.93 -10.02 15.54
C GLN A 157 14.03 -9.97 14.29
N ASN A 158 14.62 -9.91 13.10
CA ASN A 158 13.88 -9.74 11.84
C ASN A 158 13.67 -11.03 11.04
N ARG A 159 14.19 -12.17 11.53
CA ARG A 159 14.18 -13.47 10.82
C ARG A 159 12.79 -14.01 10.45
N TRP A 160 11.75 -13.51 11.11
CA TRP A 160 10.35 -13.95 10.95
C TRP A 160 9.45 -12.81 10.46
N VAL A 161 10.02 -11.73 9.92
CA VAL A 161 9.20 -10.61 9.46
C VAL A 161 8.36 -11.00 8.24
N ILE A 162 8.87 -11.92 7.40
CA ILE A 162 8.10 -12.46 6.28
C ILE A 162 6.80 -13.13 6.76
N ASP A 163 6.86 -13.98 7.79
CA ASP A 163 5.67 -14.65 8.33
C ASP A 163 4.71 -13.66 8.99
N GLN A 164 5.24 -12.69 9.74
CA GLN A 164 4.42 -11.61 10.31
C GLN A 164 3.69 -10.83 9.22
N VAL A 165 4.38 -10.47 8.15
CA VAL A 165 3.79 -9.73 7.03
C VAL A 165 2.76 -10.58 6.31
N MET A 166 3.05 -11.84 6.01
CA MET A 166 2.15 -12.71 5.25
C MET A 166 0.91 -13.13 6.04
N ASP A 167 1.06 -13.44 7.32
CA ASP A 167 -0.03 -14.01 8.14
C ASP A 167 -0.86 -12.95 8.86
N ARG A 168 -0.33 -11.73 9.01
CA ARG A 168 -1.00 -10.63 9.74
C ARG A 168 -1.17 -9.38 8.89
N ASP A 169 -0.09 -8.81 8.38
CA ASP A 169 -0.20 -7.48 7.76
C ASP A 169 -0.88 -7.52 6.40
N GLY A 170 -0.46 -8.40 5.50
CA GLY A 170 -1.03 -8.56 4.16
C GLY A 170 -2.54 -8.81 4.19
N PRO A 171 -3.05 -9.80 4.95
CA PRO A 171 -4.48 -10.08 5.04
C PRO A 171 -5.27 -8.90 5.62
N ASP A 172 -4.71 -8.20 6.60
CA ASP A 172 -5.35 -7.03 7.19
C ASP A 172 -5.40 -5.85 6.21
N ILE A 173 -4.31 -5.61 5.49
CA ILE A 173 -4.23 -4.58 4.43
C ILE A 173 -5.26 -4.85 3.34
N ASP A 174 -5.32 -6.08 2.82
CA ASP A 174 -6.30 -6.47 1.79
C ASP A 174 -7.74 -6.20 2.26
N ARG A 175 -8.06 -6.63 3.48
CA ARG A 175 -9.38 -6.41 4.08
C ARG A 175 -9.72 -4.92 4.22
N GLU A 176 -8.80 -4.10 4.72
CA GLU A 176 -9.05 -2.66 4.90
C GLU A 176 -9.14 -1.92 3.56
N ILE A 177 -8.34 -2.27 2.55
CA ILE A 177 -8.41 -1.67 1.20
C ILE A 177 -9.69 -2.09 0.47
N ARG A 178 -10.07 -3.38 0.53
CA ARG A 178 -11.36 -3.85 -0.02
C ARG A 178 -12.52 -3.05 0.56
N ARG A 179 -12.55 -2.94 1.89
CA ARG A 179 -13.55 -2.15 2.59
C ARG A 179 -13.50 -0.67 2.20
N ALA A 180 -12.32 -0.09 2.05
CA ALA A 180 -12.18 1.31 1.64
C ALA A 180 -12.72 1.56 0.24
N MET A 181 -12.37 0.70 -0.73
CA MET A 181 -12.89 0.75 -2.09
C MET A 181 -14.42 0.66 -2.08
N ASP A 182 -15.00 -0.33 -1.38
CA ASP A 182 -16.46 -0.48 -1.28
C ASP A 182 -17.12 0.81 -0.81
N ASN A 183 -16.69 1.36 0.34
CA ASN A 183 -17.32 2.56 0.89
C ASN A 183 -17.09 3.85 0.07
N LEU A 184 -16.07 3.90 -0.79
CA LEU A 184 -15.75 5.08 -1.59
C LEU A 184 -16.46 5.10 -2.95
N PHE A 185 -16.88 3.92 -3.43
CA PHE A 185 -17.60 3.71 -4.68
C PHE A 185 -19.09 3.34 -4.47
N ASP A 186 -19.50 3.04 -3.24
CA ASP A 186 -20.91 3.01 -2.80
C ASP A 186 -21.58 4.39 -2.98
#